data_AF-A0AAN5C7N3-F1
#
_entry.id   AF-A0AAN5C7N3-F1
#
_cell.length_a   1.000
_cell.length_b   1.000
_cell.length_c   1.000
_cell.angle_alpha   90.00
_cell.angle_beta   90.00
_cell.angle_gamma   90.00
#
_symmetry.space_group_name_H-M   'P 1'
#
loop_
_entity.id
_entity.type
_entity.pdbx_description
1 polymer ?
#
loop_
_entity_poly.entity_id
_entity_poly.type
_entity_poly.pdbx_seq_one_letter_code
_entity_poly.pdbx_strand_id
1 'polypeptide(L)'
;ADWQADMVCEMFDILDQCQTVLKAARIIKVLPGGFLQLGPEGPDIVTDSIHVHKSSPILFPVGYAKEHSITLQGPKGEYDEALDWESFLRRRHYKVAPYHFFHEARESDVPYKVGMHLEAIDQNGKFLRPSTVKAIKGRLLLIGFDGWEEKYDHLYDYRSDQLFPCGWGEMVGHALQPPVPSTPSDSE
;
A
#
# COMPACT_ATOMS: atom_id res chain seq x y z
N ALA A 1 -10.56 -17.87 15.32
CA ALA A 1 -9.57 -17.23 16.20
C ALA A 1 -9.82 -15.72 16.15
N ASP A 2 -9.38 -14.95 17.15
CA ASP A 2 -9.43 -13.48 17.08
C ASP A 2 -8.00 -12.93 17.09
N TRP A 3 -7.85 -11.64 16.75
CA TRP A 3 -6.56 -10.94 16.79
C TRP A 3 -5.94 -10.99 18.19
N GLN A 4 -4.62 -11.11 18.24
CA GLN A 4 -3.86 -11.16 19.49
C GLN A 4 -2.65 -10.22 19.40
N ALA A 5 -2.20 -9.73 20.55
CA ALA A 5 -0.90 -9.07 20.64
C ALA A 5 0.20 -10.04 20.18
N ASP A 6 1.29 -9.48 19.64
CA ASP A 6 2.42 -10.19 19.05
C ASP A 6 2.11 -11.00 17.78
N MET A 7 0.90 -10.89 17.25
CA MET A 7 0.65 -11.32 15.88
C MET A 7 1.35 -10.38 14.89
N VAL A 8 1.93 -10.96 13.83
CA VAL A 8 2.57 -10.21 12.74
C VAL A 8 1.79 -10.30 11.45
N CYS A 9 1.87 -9.22 10.68
CA CYS A 9 1.27 -9.06 9.36
C CYS A 9 2.14 -8.12 8.51
N GLU A 10 1.69 -7.86 7.29
CA GLU A 10 2.21 -6.79 6.45
C GLU A 10 1.24 -5.59 6.48
N MET A 11 1.75 -4.39 6.27
CA MET A 11 0.93 -3.18 6.21
C MET A 11 1.46 -2.17 5.20
N PHE A 12 0.58 -1.30 4.71
CA PHE A 12 1.05 -0.08 4.05
C PHE A 12 1.80 0.79 5.04
N ASP A 13 2.95 1.31 4.60
CA ASP A 13 3.61 2.37 5.32
C ASP A 13 2.89 3.70 5.07
N ILE A 14 2.03 4.11 6.00
CA ILE A 14 1.31 5.39 5.87
C ILE A 14 2.24 6.61 5.98
N LEU A 15 3.49 6.42 6.41
CA LEU A 15 4.51 7.46 6.47
C LEU A 15 5.37 7.50 5.20
N ASP A 16 5.32 6.47 4.35
CA ASP A 16 5.97 6.47 3.05
C ASP A 16 5.18 7.36 2.09
N GLN A 17 5.82 8.38 1.56
CA GLN A 17 5.20 9.32 0.62
C GLN A 17 4.98 8.70 -0.77
N CYS A 18 5.64 7.59 -1.07
CA CYS A 18 5.52 6.89 -2.34
C CYS A 18 4.56 5.70 -2.28
N GLN A 19 4.20 5.18 -1.08
CA GLN A 19 3.38 3.98 -0.86
C GLN A 19 3.57 2.89 -1.94
N THR A 20 4.82 2.63 -2.32
CA THR A 20 5.16 1.54 -3.26
C THR A 20 5.63 0.29 -2.54
N VAL A 21 5.75 0.37 -1.21
CA VAL A 21 6.30 -0.67 -0.35
C VAL A 21 5.32 -1.06 0.73
N LEU A 22 5.41 -2.31 1.18
CA LEU A 22 4.79 -2.77 2.42
C LEU A 22 5.85 -2.87 3.51
N LYS A 23 5.44 -2.75 4.77
CA LYS A 23 6.27 -2.98 5.95
C LYS A 23 5.81 -4.21 6.71
N ALA A 24 6.75 -4.95 7.27
CA ALA A 24 6.44 -5.91 8.32
C ALA A 24 5.94 -5.18 9.56
N ALA A 25 4.86 -5.66 10.15
CA ALA A 25 4.21 -5.01 11.28
C ALA A 25 3.76 -6.02 12.34
N ARG A 26 3.60 -5.53 13.56
CA ARG A 26 3.16 -6.33 14.72
C ARG A 26 2.05 -5.64 15.48
N ILE A 27 1.10 -6.46 15.91
CA ILE A 27 0.04 -6.02 16.82
C ILE A 27 0.67 -5.78 18.19
N ILE A 28 0.78 -4.50 18.58
CA ILE A 28 1.22 -4.10 19.91
C ILE A 28 0.10 -4.37 20.92
N LYS A 29 -1.13 -4.03 20.54
CA LYS A 29 -2.30 -4.15 21.42
C LYS A 29 -3.59 -4.33 20.63
N VAL A 30 -4.46 -5.19 21.15
CA VAL A 30 -5.86 -5.30 20.71
C VAL A 30 -6.70 -4.34 21.56
N LEU A 31 -7.49 -3.50 20.90
CA LEU A 31 -8.32 -2.47 21.52
C LEU A 31 -9.81 -2.80 21.36
N PRO A 32 -10.68 -2.20 22.19
CA PRO A 32 -12.13 -2.38 22.06
C PRO A 32 -12.65 -1.97 20.68
N GLY A 33 -13.79 -2.52 20.27
CA GLY A 33 -14.45 -2.13 19.02
C GLY A 33 -13.74 -2.59 17.75
N GLY A 34 -12.85 -3.59 17.83
CA GLY A 34 -12.14 -4.13 16.68
C GLY A 34 -10.92 -3.31 16.26
N PHE A 35 -10.50 -2.34 17.05
CA PHE A 35 -9.30 -1.55 16.79
C PHE A 35 -8.04 -2.29 17.24
N LEU A 36 -6.93 -2.02 16.57
CA LEU A 36 -5.60 -2.56 16.80
C LEU A 36 -4.62 -1.39 16.91
N GLN A 37 -3.73 -1.44 17.88
CA GLN A 37 -2.50 -0.66 17.85
C GLN A 37 -1.44 -1.49 17.11
N LEU A 38 -1.07 -1.03 15.93
CA LEU A 38 -0.15 -1.69 15.01
C LEU A 38 1.10 -0.83 14.89
N GLY A 39 2.29 -1.43 14.91
CA GLY A 39 3.52 -0.71 14.62
C GLY A 39 4.41 -1.46 13.63
N PRO A 40 5.26 -0.74 12.88
CA PRO A 40 6.26 -1.37 12.02
C PRO A 40 7.23 -2.15 12.90
N GLU A 41 7.67 -3.32 12.43
CA GLU A 41 8.69 -4.06 13.14
C GLU A 41 10.01 -3.29 13.15
N GLY A 42 10.68 -3.22 14.30
CA GLY A 42 11.93 -2.50 14.48
C GLY A 42 11.95 -1.55 15.70
N PRO A 43 12.99 -0.71 15.81
CA PRO A 43 13.16 0.21 16.94
C PRO A 43 12.02 1.22 17.10
N ASP A 44 11.44 1.62 15.98
CA ASP A 44 10.43 2.68 15.88
C ASP A 44 8.99 2.13 16.09
N ILE A 45 8.83 0.86 16.49
CA ILE A 45 7.52 0.20 16.59
C ILE A 45 6.50 0.97 17.44
N VAL A 46 6.93 1.64 18.50
CA VAL A 46 6.03 2.42 19.37
C VAL A 46 5.78 3.83 18.80
N THR A 47 6.83 4.51 18.34
CA THR A 47 6.76 5.90 17.86
C THR A 47 5.96 5.99 16.57
N ASP A 48 6.09 4.99 15.71
CA ASP A 48 5.45 4.92 14.40
C ASP A 48 4.21 4.02 14.46
N SER A 49 3.70 3.75 15.68
CA SER A 49 2.47 2.97 15.85
C SER A 49 1.24 3.77 15.46
N ILE A 50 0.28 3.06 14.86
CA ILE A 50 -0.97 3.59 14.37
C ILE A 50 -2.15 2.82 14.97
N HIS A 51 -3.30 3.48 15.05
CA HIS A 51 -4.54 2.86 15.48
C HIS A 51 -5.42 2.60 14.28
N VAL A 52 -5.75 1.33 14.02
CA VAL A 52 -6.49 0.91 12.83
C VAL A 52 -7.58 -0.07 13.20
N HIS A 53 -8.71 -0.03 12.49
CA HIS A 53 -9.71 -1.09 12.63
C HIS A 53 -9.20 -2.37 11.96
N LYS A 54 -9.53 -3.55 12.52
CA LYS A 54 -9.09 -4.85 12.00
C LYS A 54 -9.55 -5.18 10.58
N SER A 55 -10.57 -4.47 10.08
CA SER A 55 -11.03 -4.58 8.69
C SER A 55 -10.39 -3.56 7.75
N SER A 56 -9.39 -2.80 8.21
CA SER A 56 -8.76 -1.75 7.43
C SER A 56 -8.11 -2.35 6.18
N PRO A 57 -8.27 -1.70 5.00
CA PRO A 57 -7.65 -2.16 3.77
C PRO A 57 -6.12 -1.99 3.77
N ILE A 58 -5.52 -1.42 4.81
CA ILE A 58 -4.06 -1.26 4.86
C ILE A 58 -3.33 -2.47 5.44
N LEU A 59 -4.07 -3.50 5.88
CA LEU A 59 -3.53 -4.72 6.48
C LEU A 59 -3.46 -5.84 5.46
N PHE A 60 -2.35 -6.58 5.45
CA PHE A 60 -2.11 -7.69 4.52
C PHE A 60 -1.56 -8.92 5.23
N PRO A 61 -1.88 -10.13 4.78
CA PRO A 61 -1.31 -11.35 5.34
C PRO A 61 0.20 -11.41 5.07
N VAL A 62 0.91 -12.12 5.95
CA VAL A 62 2.33 -12.45 5.74
C VAL A 62 2.51 -13.16 4.39
N GLY A 63 3.38 -12.63 3.54
CA GLY A 63 3.67 -13.16 2.22
C GLY A 63 2.99 -12.41 1.06
N TYR A 64 2.05 -11.52 1.34
CA TYR A 64 1.31 -10.76 0.31
C TYR A 64 2.27 -9.98 -0.62
N ALA A 65 3.26 -9.29 -0.05
CA ALA A 65 4.24 -8.54 -0.81
C ALA A 65 5.02 -9.43 -1.78
N LYS A 66 5.47 -10.59 -1.31
CA LYS A 66 6.22 -11.56 -2.13
C LYS A 66 5.35 -12.14 -3.25
N GLU A 67 4.09 -12.47 -2.94
CA GLU A 67 3.14 -13.02 -3.91
C GLU A 67 2.83 -12.05 -5.05
N HIS A 68 2.70 -10.76 -4.75
CA HIS A 68 2.31 -9.74 -5.72
C HIS A 68 3.46 -8.83 -6.21
N SER A 69 4.71 -9.27 -6.00
CA SER A 69 5.92 -8.55 -6.40
C SER A 69 5.93 -7.09 -5.90
N ILE A 70 5.59 -6.89 -4.63
CA ILE A 70 5.72 -5.63 -3.90
C ILE A 70 6.95 -5.73 -3.00
N THR A 71 7.70 -4.63 -2.88
CA THR A 71 8.84 -4.58 -1.97
C THR A 71 8.35 -4.63 -0.52
N LEU A 72 8.87 -5.60 0.25
CA LEU A 72 8.66 -5.68 1.69
C LEU A 72 9.86 -5.11 2.43
N GLN A 73 9.66 -4.02 3.15
CA GLN A 73 10.65 -3.45 4.05
C GLN A 73 10.65 -4.20 5.38
N GLY A 74 11.83 -4.70 5.76
CA GLY A 74 12.09 -5.26 7.07
C GLY A 74 12.34 -4.20 8.15
N PRO A 75 12.59 -4.65 9.39
CA PRO A 75 13.01 -3.77 10.47
C PRO A 75 14.21 -2.90 10.10
N LYS A 76 14.09 -1.60 10.38
CA LYS A 76 15.09 -0.58 10.05
C LYS A 76 16.45 -0.95 10.66
N GLY A 77 17.48 -1.02 9.81
CA GLY A 77 18.85 -1.30 10.20
C GLY A 77 19.16 -2.78 10.49
N GLU A 78 18.21 -3.69 10.28
CA GLU A 78 18.44 -5.14 10.43
C GLU A 78 18.63 -5.89 9.10
N TYR A 79 18.26 -5.27 7.97
CA TYR A 79 18.29 -5.91 6.65
C TYR A 79 18.72 -4.91 5.59
N ASP A 80 19.69 -5.32 4.75
CA ASP A 80 20.10 -4.61 3.54
C ASP A 80 19.28 -5.07 2.31
N GLU A 81 18.58 -6.19 2.44
CA GLU A 81 17.74 -6.82 1.41
C GLU A 81 16.28 -6.94 1.86
N ALA A 82 15.39 -7.40 0.96
CA ALA A 82 13.99 -7.64 1.29
C ALA A 82 13.84 -8.65 2.45
N LEU A 83 12.85 -8.42 3.33
CA LEU A 83 12.62 -9.27 4.49
C LEU A 83 12.22 -10.70 4.09
N ASP A 84 12.97 -11.69 4.56
CA ASP A 84 12.56 -13.09 4.51
C ASP A 84 11.75 -13.47 5.77
N TRP A 85 10.45 -13.68 5.60
CA TRP A 85 9.54 -14.03 6.69
C TRP A 85 9.91 -15.35 7.38
N GLU A 86 10.39 -16.35 6.64
CA GLU A 86 10.71 -17.65 7.23
C GLU A 86 11.83 -17.53 8.26
N SER A 87 12.93 -16.89 7.87
CA SER A 87 14.08 -16.65 8.76
C SER A 87 13.76 -15.66 9.88
N PHE A 88 12.90 -14.67 9.63
CA PHE A 88 12.47 -13.72 10.66
C PHE A 88 11.61 -14.40 11.74
N LEU A 89 10.60 -15.16 11.35
CA LEU A 89 9.70 -15.88 12.26
C LEU A 89 10.46 -16.93 13.08
N ARG A 90 11.41 -17.64 12.45
CA ARG A 90 12.29 -18.61 13.15
C ARG A 90 13.11 -17.95 14.25
N ARG A 91 13.57 -16.72 14.06
CA ARG A 91 14.36 -15.97 15.05
C ARG A 91 13.52 -15.34 16.16
N ARG A 92 12.35 -14.80 15.81
CA ARG A 92 11.53 -14.00 16.75
C ARG A 92 10.44 -14.80 17.46
N HIS A 93 10.07 -15.98 16.94
CA HIS A 93 8.99 -16.83 17.46
C HIS A 93 7.62 -16.14 17.52
N TYR A 94 7.38 -15.14 16.67
CA TYR A 94 6.09 -14.47 16.56
C TYR A 94 5.03 -15.36 15.92
N LYS A 95 3.76 -15.03 16.19
CA LYS A 95 2.62 -15.71 15.58
C LYS A 95 2.21 -14.95 14.32
N VAL A 96 1.98 -15.66 13.23
CA VAL A 96 1.41 -15.05 12.02
C VAL A 96 -0.09 -14.81 12.24
N ALA A 97 -0.57 -13.61 11.89
CA ALA A 97 -2.00 -13.35 11.82
C ALA A 97 -2.65 -14.26 10.76
N PRO A 98 -3.70 -15.04 11.09
CA PRO A 98 -4.35 -15.92 10.14
C PRO A 98 -4.86 -15.22 8.88
N TYR A 99 -4.69 -15.86 7.73
CA TYR A 99 -5.07 -15.33 6.41
C TYR A 99 -6.53 -14.84 6.33
N HIS A 100 -7.48 -15.57 6.92
CA HIS A 100 -8.90 -15.20 6.95
C HIS A 100 -9.24 -13.93 7.76
N PHE A 101 -8.27 -13.30 8.42
CA PHE A 101 -8.47 -12.01 9.10
C PHE A 101 -8.42 -10.83 8.14
N PHE A 102 -7.87 -11.00 6.94
CA PHE A 102 -7.62 -9.92 6.01
C PHE A 102 -8.74 -9.81 4.98
N HIS A 103 -8.94 -8.59 4.48
CA HIS A 103 -9.75 -8.39 3.28
C HIS A 103 -8.91 -8.74 2.06
N GLU A 104 -9.43 -9.61 1.23
CA GLU A 104 -8.78 -10.06 0.00
C GLU A 104 -9.74 -9.90 -1.16
N ALA A 105 -9.15 -9.63 -2.32
CA ALA A 105 -9.81 -9.76 -3.60
C ALA A 105 -8.85 -10.49 -4.53
N ARG A 106 -9.37 -11.45 -5.29
CA ARG A 106 -8.58 -12.00 -6.39
C ARG A 106 -8.46 -10.94 -7.46
N GLU A 107 -7.39 -10.98 -8.24
CA GLU A 107 -7.22 -10.05 -9.37
C GLU A 107 -8.41 -10.11 -10.35
N SER A 108 -9.06 -11.28 -10.48
CA SER A 108 -10.28 -11.46 -11.27
C SER A 108 -11.50 -10.69 -10.76
N ASP A 109 -11.51 -10.33 -9.47
CA ASP A 109 -12.63 -9.66 -8.81
C ASP A 109 -12.45 -8.13 -8.85
N VAL A 110 -11.27 -7.66 -9.23
CA VAL A 110 -10.93 -6.23 -9.35
C VAL A 110 -11.46 -5.70 -10.69
N PRO A 111 -12.32 -4.66 -10.70
CA PRO A 111 -12.97 -4.15 -11.91
C PRO A 111 -12.07 -3.23 -12.75
N TYR A 112 -10.76 -3.51 -12.78
CA TYR A 112 -9.75 -2.71 -13.50
C TYR A 112 -8.93 -3.62 -14.42
N LYS A 113 -8.29 -3.01 -15.43
CA LYS A 113 -7.34 -3.67 -16.31
C LYS A 113 -6.10 -2.81 -16.46
N VAL A 114 -4.94 -3.44 -16.61
CA VAL A 114 -3.70 -2.74 -16.96
C VAL A 114 -3.89 -1.94 -18.24
N GLY A 115 -3.43 -0.69 -18.24
CA GLY A 115 -3.61 0.27 -19.33
C GLY A 115 -4.93 1.06 -19.29
N MET A 116 -5.83 0.79 -18.35
CA MET A 116 -6.99 1.67 -18.13
C MET A 116 -6.56 3.04 -17.64
N HIS A 117 -7.21 4.07 -18.18
CA HIS A 117 -7.02 5.45 -17.77
C HIS A 117 -8.11 5.84 -16.77
N LEU A 118 -7.75 6.70 -15.83
CA LEU A 118 -8.61 7.21 -14.77
C LEU A 118 -8.07 8.56 -14.28
N GLU A 119 -8.75 9.15 -13.28
CA GLU A 119 -8.26 10.31 -12.55
C GLU A 119 -7.94 9.88 -11.12
N ALA A 120 -6.78 10.29 -10.58
CA ALA A 120 -6.39 9.95 -9.21
C ALA A 120 -5.85 11.17 -8.46
N ILE A 121 -6.13 11.23 -7.16
CA ILE A 121 -5.54 12.23 -6.26
C ILE A 121 -4.17 11.73 -5.79
N ASP A 122 -3.14 12.55 -5.94
CA ASP A 122 -1.81 12.24 -5.39
C ASP A 122 -1.80 12.25 -3.85
N GLN A 123 -0.83 11.59 -3.22
CA GLN A 123 -0.82 11.41 -1.76
C GLN A 123 -0.57 12.68 -0.94
N ASN A 124 -0.13 13.77 -1.58
CA ASN A 124 -0.14 15.06 -0.90
C ASN A 124 -1.58 15.59 -0.72
N GLY A 125 -2.59 14.91 -1.28
CA GLY A 125 -3.97 15.33 -1.32
C GLY A 125 -4.15 16.63 -2.11
N LYS A 126 -3.17 16.98 -2.96
CA LYS A 126 -3.08 18.31 -3.55
C LYS A 126 -3.66 18.35 -4.94
N PHE A 127 -3.45 17.30 -5.72
CA PHE A 127 -3.69 17.36 -7.15
C PHE A 127 -4.40 16.11 -7.65
N LEU A 128 -5.52 16.35 -8.33
CA LEU A 128 -6.17 15.39 -9.20
C LEU A 128 -5.39 15.35 -10.53
N ARG A 129 -5.00 14.17 -10.98
CA ARG A 129 -4.15 13.98 -12.16
C ARG A 129 -4.71 12.90 -13.09
N PRO A 130 -4.44 13.00 -14.40
CA PRO A 130 -4.65 11.90 -15.32
C PRO A 130 -3.69 10.77 -14.98
N SER A 131 -4.22 9.56 -14.92
CA SER A 131 -3.53 8.41 -14.38
C SER A 131 -3.82 7.14 -15.16
N THR A 132 -2.85 6.23 -15.15
CA THR A 132 -2.93 4.93 -15.82
C THR A 132 -2.71 3.80 -14.82
N VAL A 133 -3.54 2.74 -14.91
CA VAL A 133 -3.30 1.48 -14.19
C VAL A 133 -2.08 0.77 -14.80
N LYS A 134 -0.94 0.80 -14.10
CA LYS A 134 0.32 0.19 -14.54
C LYS A 134 0.40 -1.31 -14.23
N ALA A 135 -0.12 -1.71 -13.08
CA ALA A 135 -0.16 -3.11 -12.65
C ALA A 135 -1.33 -3.36 -11.70
N ILE A 136 -1.75 -4.62 -11.63
CA ILE A 136 -2.68 -5.13 -10.63
C ILE A 136 -1.86 -6.11 -9.76
N LYS A 137 -1.97 -5.97 -8.45
CA LYS A 137 -1.16 -6.66 -7.44
C LYS A 137 -2.08 -7.20 -6.35
N GLY A 138 -2.86 -8.22 -6.71
CA GLY A 138 -3.99 -8.68 -5.91
C GLY A 138 -5.11 -7.62 -5.90
N ARG A 139 -5.44 -7.10 -4.71
CA ARG A 139 -6.43 -6.01 -4.56
C ARG A 139 -5.83 -4.60 -4.73
N LEU A 140 -4.52 -4.51 -4.92
CA LEU A 140 -3.82 -3.24 -5.08
C LEU A 140 -3.62 -2.91 -6.56
N LEU A 141 -3.78 -1.63 -6.89
CA LEU A 141 -3.53 -1.06 -8.20
C LEU A 141 -2.26 -0.22 -8.11
N LEU A 142 -1.27 -0.51 -8.95
CA LEU A 142 -0.17 0.42 -9.18
C LEU A 142 -0.65 1.47 -10.17
N ILE A 143 -0.77 2.71 -9.70
CA ILE A 143 -1.24 3.84 -10.47
C ILE A 143 -0.05 4.73 -10.80
N GLY A 144 0.19 4.91 -12.10
CA GLY A 144 1.13 5.89 -12.59
C GLY A 144 0.43 7.18 -13.01
N PHE A 145 1.10 8.31 -12.85
CA PHE A 145 0.59 9.62 -13.24
C PHE A 145 1.13 10.02 -14.60
N ASP A 146 0.25 10.33 -15.54
CA ASP A 146 0.61 10.48 -16.96
C ASP A 146 1.47 11.73 -17.17
N GLY A 147 2.73 11.54 -17.59
CA GLY A 147 3.71 12.63 -17.75
C GLY A 147 4.61 12.86 -16.54
N TRP A 148 4.45 12.09 -15.46
CA TRP A 148 5.37 12.08 -14.32
C TRP A 148 6.28 10.84 -14.34
N GLU A 149 7.44 10.94 -13.70
CA GLU A 149 8.38 9.84 -13.54
C GLU A 149 7.80 8.70 -12.66
N GLU A 150 8.21 7.45 -12.91
CA GLU A 150 7.74 6.26 -12.19
C GLU A 150 7.97 6.31 -10.66
N LYS A 151 8.91 7.14 -10.19
CA LYS A 151 9.12 7.37 -8.74
C LYS A 151 7.89 7.97 -8.03
N TYR A 152 6.95 8.52 -8.81
CA TYR A 152 5.68 9.06 -8.32
C TYR A 152 4.53 8.07 -8.43
N ASP A 153 4.75 6.85 -8.93
CA ASP A 153 3.71 5.82 -8.96
C ASP A 153 3.36 5.40 -7.52
N HIS A 154 2.08 5.13 -7.27
CA HIS A 154 1.57 4.78 -5.94
C HIS A 154 0.70 3.53 -6.00
N LEU A 155 0.70 2.75 -4.93
CA LEU A 155 -0.28 1.67 -4.76
C LEU A 155 -1.56 2.20 -4.10
N TYR A 156 -2.70 1.82 -4.65
CA TYR A 156 -4.02 2.08 -4.08
C TYR A 156 -4.80 0.79 -3.91
N ASP A 157 -5.63 0.69 -2.87
CA ASP A 157 -6.70 -0.31 -2.88
C ASP A 157 -7.65 -0.02 -4.05
N TYR A 158 -8.15 -1.06 -4.73
CA TYR A 158 -9.06 -0.87 -5.86
C TYR A 158 -10.38 -0.17 -5.50
N ARG A 159 -10.72 -0.07 -4.20
CA ARG A 159 -11.87 0.68 -3.68
C ARG A 159 -11.48 2.00 -3.03
N SER A 160 -10.26 2.46 -3.27
CA SER A 160 -9.79 3.75 -2.78
C SER A 160 -10.73 4.86 -3.24
N ASP A 161 -11.07 5.74 -2.32
CA ASP A 161 -11.88 6.95 -2.59
C ASP A 161 -11.08 8.05 -3.30
N GLN A 162 -9.80 7.79 -3.60
CA GLN A 162 -8.90 8.66 -4.36
C GLN A 162 -8.83 8.28 -5.84
N LEU A 163 -9.58 7.27 -6.30
CA LEU A 163 -9.61 6.81 -7.69
C LEU A 163 -10.97 7.15 -8.31
N PHE A 164 -10.94 7.85 -9.44
CA PHE A 164 -12.13 8.40 -10.08
C PHE A 164 -12.19 8.03 -11.56
N PRO A 165 -13.40 7.85 -12.14
CA PRO A 165 -13.53 7.69 -13.58
C PRO A 165 -13.08 8.95 -14.33
N CYS A 166 -12.65 8.80 -15.58
CA CYS A 166 -12.36 9.95 -16.44
C CYS A 166 -13.56 10.91 -16.54
N GLY A 167 -13.30 12.21 -16.42
CA GLY A 167 -14.31 13.27 -16.42
C GLY A 167 -14.86 13.61 -15.04
N TRP A 168 -14.43 12.94 -13.97
CA TRP A 168 -14.92 13.24 -12.61
C TRP A 168 -14.56 14.65 -12.16
N GLY A 169 -13.31 15.08 -12.39
CA GLY A 169 -12.85 16.42 -12.04
C GLY A 169 -13.68 17.52 -12.72
N GLU A 170 -13.95 17.36 -14.02
CA GLU A 170 -14.84 18.25 -14.77
C GLU A 170 -16.26 18.27 -14.16
N MET A 171 -16.82 17.09 -13.87
CA MET A 171 -18.17 16.94 -13.31
C MET A 171 -18.34 17.66 -11.97
N VAL A 172 -17.33 17.62 -11.09
CA VAL A 172 -17.40 18.24 -9.76
C VAL A 172 -16.78 19.64 -9.69
N GLY A 173 -16.24 20.15 -10.81
CA GLY A 173 -15.52 21.42 -10.86
C GLY A 173 -14.15 21.41 -10.17
N HIS A 174 -13.53 20.23 -10.01
CA HIS A 174 -12.18 20.08 -9.49
C HIS A 174 -11.16 20.10 -10.62
N ALA A 175 -10.17 20.99 -10.56
CA ALA A 175 -9.17 21.13 -11.60
C ALA A 175 -8.31 19.86 -11.74
N LEU A 176 -8.25 19.32 -12.96
CA LEU A 176 -7.33 18.26 -13.35
C LEU A 176 -5.98 18.88 -13.73
N GLN A 177 -4.89 18.38 -13.15
CA GLN A 177 -3.54 18.84 -13.52
C GLN A 177 -3.13 18.25 -14.87
N PRO A 178 -2.71 19.07 -15.85
CA PRO A 178 -2.28 18.56 -17.14
C PRO A 178 -0.95 17.76 -17.01
N PRO A 179 -0.73 16.76 -17.88
CA PRO A 179 0.55 16.05 -17.95
C PRO A 179 1.73 17.01 -18.12
N VAL A 180 2.86 16.72 -17.46
CA VAL A 180 4.10 17.48 -17.69
C VAL A 180 4.60 17.15 -19.10
N PRO A 181 4.95 18.16 -19.92
CA PRO A 181 5.55 17.91 -21.23
C PRO A 181 6.85 17.11 -21.06
N SER A 182 7.02 16.02 -21.80
CA SER A 182 8.31 15.37 -21.91
C SER A 182 9.30 16.36 -22.50
N THR A 183 10.26 16.86 -21.72
CA THR A 183 11.45 17.49 -22.31
C THR A 183 12.09 16.44 -23.21
N PRO A 184 12.33 16.71 -24.50
CA PRO A 184 13.09 15.78 -25.32
C PRO A 184 14.42 15.55 -24.59
N SER A 185 14.72 14.29 -24.27
CA SER A 185 16.03 13.93 -23.74
C SER A 185 17.06 14.48 -24.71
N ASP A 186 17.96 15.34 -24.24
CA ASP A 186 19.17 15.70 -24.97
C ASP A 186 19.89 14.39 -25.31
N SER A 187 19.73 13.96 -26.55
CA SER A 187 20.50 12.89 -27.14
C SER A 187 21.89 13.44 -27.40
N GLU A 188 22.81 13.20 -26.46
CA GLU A 188 24.26 13.21 -26.70
C GLU A 188 24.72 11.87 -27.29
#